data_AF-A0A0R3E0Y8-F1
#
_entry.id   AF-A0A0R3E0Y8-F1
#
_cell.length_a   1.000
_cell.length_b   1.000
_cell.length_c   1.000
_cell.angle_alpha   90.00
_cell.angle_beta   90.00
_cell.angle_gamma   90.00
#
_symmetry.space_group_name_H-M   'P 1'
#
loop_
_entity.id
_entity.type
_entity.pdbx_description
1 polymer ?
#
loop_
_entity_poly.entity_id
_entity_poly.type
_entity_poly.pdbx_seq_one_letter_code
_entity_poly.pdbx_strand_id
1 'polypeptide(L)'
;MLARIEADPVPSIQQPELPLADVLIRLRTAEEATQRKASQDVDRAIEAVELRLFDALRVSPSDSFLWLMLYSVETTRNGFDPKAIRYLDRSYLAGPYEGWIALRRNRLALAIFPMLQDRMQQVVVSEFSQIVDADFTEEGATILMGVGWVQRERLLAALKDVDVSSKKILSKRLLTDGINLKMPGIEYNERPW
;
A
#
# COMPACT_ATOMS: atom_id res chain seq x y z
N MET A 1 38.77 47.64 9.05
CA MET A 1 39.59 46.41 9.05
C MET A 1 38.66 45.26 9.40
N LEU A 2 38.61 44.24 8.54
CA LEU A 2 37.52 43.29 8.32
C LEU A 2 37.11 42.44 9.54
N ALA A 3 35.81 42.37 9.81
CA ALA A 3 35.24 41.30 10.64
C ALA A 3 34.99 40.07 9.75
N ARG A 4 35.67 38.95 10.08
CA ARG A 4 35.44 37.63 9.48
C ARG A 4 34.06 37.15 9.92
N ILE A 5 33.19 36.88 8.96
CA ILE A 5 31.98 36.07 9.17
C ILE A 5 32.46 34.62 9.20
N GLU A 6 32.46 34.01 10.39
CA GLU A 6 32.52 32.56 10.54
C GLU A 6 31.29 31.97 9.85
N ALA A 7 31.52 31.07 8.90
CA ALA A 7 30.45 30.33 8.28
C ALA A 7 29.82 29.41 9.32
N ASP A 8 28.51 29.58 9.56
CA ASP A 8 27.73 28.64 10.34
C ASP A 8 27.89 27.23 9.75
N PRO A 9 28.11 26.19 10.59
CA PRO A 9 28.24 24.83 10.10
C PRO A 9 26.89 24.38 9.52
N VAL A 10 26.88 24.05 8.23
CA VAL A 10 25.76 23.36 7.60
C VAL A 10 25.46 22.12 8.45
N PRO A 11 24.24 21.97 9.00
CA PRO A 11 23.93 20.83 9.85
C PRO A 11 24.10 19.54 9.04
N SER A 12 25.00 18.67 9.50
CA SER A 12 25.36 17.38 8.86
C SER A 12 24.31 16.29 9.05
N ILE A 13 23.09 16.66 9.45
CA ILE A 13 21.95 15.75 9.57
C ILE A 13 21.05 16.07 8.38
N GLN A 14 21.13 15.25 7.33
CA GLN A 14 20.15 15.29 6.27
C GLN A 14 18.78 15.05 6.91
N GLN A 15 17.96 16.10 7.02
CA GLN A 15 16.60 15.98 7.53
C GLN A 15 15.78 15.20 6.49
N PRO A 16 15.38 13.95 6.76
CA PRO A 16 14.73 13.10 5.76
C PRO A 16 13.32 13.58 5.41
N GLU A 17 12.74 14.43 6.24
CA GLU A 17 11.34 14.89 6.14
C GLU A 17 11.09 15.80 4.93
N LEU A 18 12.04 16.68 4.60
CA LEU A 18 11.87 17.63 3.49
C LEU A 18 11.96 16.95 2.11
N PRO A 19 12.92 16.06 1.83
CA PRO A 19 12.92 15.26 0.61
C PRO A 19 11.70 14.36 0.49
N LEU A 20 11.24 13.76 1.59
CA LEU A 20 10.06 12.89 1.60
C LEU A 20 8.79 13.66 1.24
N ALA A 21 8.59 14.85 1.81
CA ALA A 21 7.45 15.71 1.49
C ALA A 21 7.44 16.17 0.02
N ASP A 22 8.59 16.54 -0.54
CA ASP A 22 8.71 16.92 -1.96
C ASP A 22 8.36 15.73 -2.87
N VAL A 23 8.85 14.53 -2.57
CA VAL A 23 8.54 13.31 -3.32
C VAL A 23 7.04 12.99 -3.27
N LEU A 24 6.43 13.07 -2.08
CA LEU A 24 5.00 12.83 -1.87
C LEU A 24 4.12 13.76 -2.71
N ILE A 25 4.40 15.06 -2.69
CA ILE A 25 3.62 16.08 -3.43
C ILE A 25 3.76 15.87 -4.94
N ARG A 26 4.99 15.64 -5.41
CA ARG A 26 5.25 15.42 -6.84
C ARG A 26 4.60 14.16 -7.35
N LEU A 27 4.66 13.08 -6.56
CA LEU A 27 4.00 11.84 -6.93
C LEU A 27 2.49 12.03 -7.05
N ARG A 28 1.87 12.69 -6.08
CA ARG A 28 0.43 12.96 -6.13
C ARG A 28 0.04 13.74 -7.39
N THR A 29 0.85 14.74 -7.74
CA THR A 29 0.64 15.55 -8.94
C THR A 29 0.81 14.72 -10.22
N ALA A 30 1.80 13.82 -10.26
CA ALA A 30 2.03 12.92 -11.39
C ALA A 30 0.91 11.87 -11.56
N GLU A 31 0.41 11.30 -10.46
CA GLU A 31 -0.74 10.39 -10.45
C GLU A 31 -2.00 11.05 -11.02
N GLU A 32 -2.30 12.29 -10.60
CA GLU A 32 -3.44 13.06 -11.10
C GLU A 32 -3.29 13.45 -12.58
N ALA A 33 -2.06 13.76 -13.03
CA ALA A 33 -1.79 14.07 -14.43
C ALA A 33 -1.92 12.83 -15.33
N THR A 34 -1.52 11.65 -14.83
CA THR A 34 -1.66 10.36 -15.54
C THR A 34 -3.14 10.02 -15.78
N GLN A 35 -4.01 10.30 -14.81
CA GLN A 35 -5.47 10.14 -14.98
C GLN A 35 -6.06 11.04 -16.08
N ARG A 36 -5.39 12.15 -16.43
CA ARG A 36 -5.84 13.13 -17.44
C ARG A 36 -5.27 12.90 -18.85
N LYS A 37 -4.51 11.82 -19.09
CA LYS A 37 -3.96 11.43 -20.41
C LYS A 37 -3.14 12.52 -21.14
N ALA A 38 -2.34 13.31 -20.43
CA ALA A 38 -1.31 14.15 -21.07
C ALA A 38 -0.02 13.32 -21.21
N SER A 39 0.40 12.93 -22.42
CA SER A 39 1.39 11.83 -22.52
C SER A 39 2.86 12.22 -22.37
N GLN A 40 3.34 13.32 -22.96
CA GLN A 40 4.79 13.58 -23.01
C GLN A 40 5.35 14.29 -21.77
N ASP A 41 4.60 15.20 -21.16
CA ASP A 41 5.05 15.90 -19.95
C ASP A 41 4.94 15.02 -18.70
N VAL A 42 4.04 14.02 -18.73
CA VAL A 42 3.88 13.04 -17.65
C VAL A 42 5.05 12.07 -17.62
N ASP A 43 5.52 11.56 -18.75
CA ASP A 43 6.65 10.63 -18.78
C ASP A 43 7.93 11.24 -18.18
N ARG A 44 8.24 12.50 -18.51
CA ARG A 44 9.39 13.23 -17.92
C ARG A 44 9.20 13.50 -16.44
N ALA A 45 7.98 13.83 -16.01
CA ALA A 45 7.68 14.06 -14.60
C ALA A 45 7.84 12.76 -13.78
N ILE A 46 7.39 11.63 -14.33
CA ILE A 46 7.51 10.31 -13.69
C ILE A 46 8.98 9.90 -13.56
N GLU A 47 9.79 10.09 -14.61
CA GLU A 47 11.23 9.81 -14.56
C GLU A 47 11.97 10.66 -13.50
N ALA A 48 11.61 11.95 -13.39
CA ALA A 48 12.16 12.81 -12.35
C ALA A 48 11.77 12.34 -10.94
N VAL A 49 10.54 11.84 -10.75
CA VAL A 49 10.09 11.26 -9.48
C VAL A 49 10.85 9.98 -9.14
N GLU A 50 11.08 9.10 -10.12
CA GLU A 50 11.84 7.87 -9.95
C GLU A 50 13.26 8.13 -9.41
N LEU A 51 13.99 9.07 -10.03
CA LEU A 51 15.33 9.45 -9.57
C LEU A 51 15.31 10.00 -8.14
N ARG A 52 14.31 10.80 -7.79
CA ARG A 52 14.15 11.36 -6.43
C ARG A 52 13.82 10.28 -5.41
N LEU A 53 13.01 9.28 -5.78
CA LEU A 53 12.74 8.12 -4.93
C LEU A 53 14.02 7.33 -4.63
N PHE A 54 14.87 7.12 -5.63
CA PHE A 54 16.18 6.47 -5.41
C PHE A 54 17.10 7.29 -4.49
N ASP A 55 17.16 8.60 -4.67
CA ASP A 55 17.97 9.46 -3.79
C ASP A 55 17.41 9.47 -2.35
N ALA A 56 16.09 9.51 -2.17
CA ALA A 56 15.46 9.43 -0.86
C ALA A 56 15.72 8.06 -0.20
N LEU A 57 15.66 6.95 -0.95
CA LEU A 57 15.96 5.60 -0.48
C LEU A 57 17.44 5.40 -0.12
N ARG A 58 18.36 6.16 -0.72
CA ARG A 58 19.78 6.14 -0.29
C ARG A 58 19.95 6.71 1.11
N VAL A 59 19.10 7.68 1.49
CA VAL A 59 19.10 8.30 2.83
C VAL A 59 18.27 7.47 3.82
N SER A 60 17.13 6.94 3.37
CA SER A 60 16.19 6.15 4.19
C SER A 60 15.88 4.80 3.53
N PRO A 61 16.81 3.82 3.58
CA PRO A 61 16.64 2.53 2.90
C PRO A 61 15.58 1.63 3.55
N SER A 62 15.15 1.95 4.77
CA SER A 62 14.10 1.24 5.51
C SER A 62 12.74 1.94 5.43
N ASP A 63 12.56 2.90 4.51
CA ASP A 63 11.28 3.56 4.32
C ASP A 63 10.35 2.72 3.44
N SER A 64 9.35 2.12 4.07
CA SER A 64 8.34 1.28 3.43
C SER A 64 7.55 2.01 2.34
N PHE A 65 7.25 3.28 2.57
CA PHE A 65 6.45 4.07 1.65
C PHE A 65 7.23 4.37 0.38
N LEU A 66 8.48 4.80 0.50
CA LEU A 66 9.34 5.08 -0.65
C LEU A 66 9.50 3.85 -1.56
N TRP A 67 9.66 2.65 -0.99
CA TRP A 67 9.67 1.39 -1.75
C TRP A 67 8.34 1.13 -2.48
N LEU A 68 7.20 1.37 -1.82
CA LEU A 68 5.88 1.21 -2.45
C LEU A 68 5.67 2.21 -3.60
N MET A 69 6.16 3.43 -3.45
CA MET A 69 6.05 4.46 -4.49
C MET A 69 6.93 4.12 -5.67
N LEU A 70 8.12 3.57 -5.45
CA LEU A 70 8.99 3.07 -6.52
C LEU A 70 8.30 1.92 -7.31
N TYR A 71 7.63 0.99 -6.61
CA TYR A 71 6.79 -0.02 -7.28
C TYR A 71 5.68 0.64 -8.13
N SER A 72 4.98 1.63 -7.59
CA SER A 72 3.86 2.29 -8.27
C SER A 72 4.33 3.07 -9.51
N VAL A 73 5.46 3.77 -9.43
CA VAL A 73 6.06 4.51 -10.54
C VAL A 73 6.51 3.55 -11.64
N GLU A 74 7.25 2.49 -11.29
CA GLU A 74 7.75 1.49 -12.24
C GLU A 74 6.59 0.85 -13.01
N THR A 75 5.55 0.40 -12.30
CA THR A 75 4.40 -0.28 -12.90
C THR A 75 3.49 0.65 -13.72
N THR A 76 3.44 1.94 -13.37
CA THR A 76 2.66 2.94 -14.12
C THR A 76 3.37 3.33 -15.41
N ARG A 77 4.70 3.52 -15.36
CA ARG A 77 5.51 3.96 -16.50
C ARG A 77 5.71 2.85 -17.53
N ASN A 78 6.15 1.69 -17.07
CA ASN A 78 6.63 0.63 -17.95
C ASN A 78 5.57 -0.46 -18.18
N GLY A 79 4.39 -0.31 -17.56
CA GLY A 79 3.46 -1.41 -17.38
C GLY A 79 3.97 -2.41 -16.34
N PHE A 80 3.25 -3.52 -16.18
CA PHE A 80 3.64 -4.55 -15.23
C PHE A 80 4.86 -5.35 -15.73
N ASP A 81 5.98 -5.27 -15.00
CA ASP A 81 7.16 -6.15 -15.11
C ASP A 81 7.32 -6.93 -13.79
N PRO A 82 7.43 -8.28 -13.80
CA PRO A 82 7.74 -9.08 -12.61
C PRO A 82 8.96 -8.60 -11.82
N LYS A 83 9.93 -7.93 -12.45
CA LYS A 83 11.07 -7.32 -11.76
C LYS A 83 10.67 -6.23 -10.77
N ALA A 84 9.54 -5.54 -10.99
CA ALA A 84 9.03 -4.51 -10.09
C ALA A 84 8.58 -5.10 -8.75
N ILE A 85 8.19 -6.38 -8.69
CA ILE A 85 7.75 -7.07 -7.46
C ILE A 85 8.78 -6.91 -6.34
N ARG A 86 10.08 -6.86 -6.66
CA ARG A 86 11.16 -6.64 -5.67
C ARG A 86 10.96 -5.37 -4.85
N TYR A 87 10.37 -4.32 -5.42
CA TYR A 87 10.12 -3.05 -4.71
C TYR A 87 8.96 -3.20 -3.73
N LEU A 88 7.92 -3.93 -4.13
CA LEU A 88 6.82 -4.28 -3.22
C LEU A 88 7.31 -5.16 -2.07
N ASP A 89 8.14 -6.16 -2.35
CA ASP A 89 8.76 -7.02 -1.33
C ASP A 89 9.58 -6.19 -0.34
N ARG A 90 10.35 -5.21 -0.83
CA ARG A 90 11.12 -4.28 0.02
C ARG A 90 10.22 -3.41 0.88
N SER A 91 9.08 -2.95 0.36
CA SER A 91 8.10 -2.21 1.16
C SER A 91 7.59 -3.06 2.34
N TYR A 92 7.24 -4.33 2.10
CA TYR A 92 6.82 -5.25 3.16
C TYR A 92 7.91 -5.51 4.20
N LEU A 93 9.17 -5.66 3.78
CA LEU A 93 10.30 -5.88 4.68
C LEU A 93 10.63 -4.64 5.53
N ALA A 94 10.47 -3.46 4.96
CA ALA A 94 10.83 -2.19 5.58
C ALA A 94 9.82 -1.74 6.64
N GLY A 95 8.52 -1.99 6.44
CA GLY A 95 7.45 -1.53 7.34
C GLY A 95 6.22 -2.43 7.32
N PRO A 96 6.26 -3.60 7.99
CA PRO A 96 5.16 -4.57 7.97
C PRO A 96 3.88 -4.12 8.71
N TYR A 97 3.94 -3.07 9.54
CA TYR A 97 2.83 -2.65 10.43
C TYR A 97 2.38 -1.20 10.25
N GLU A 98 2.64 -0.61 9.08
CA GLU A 98 2.27 0.79 8.82
C GLU A 98 0.85 0.88 8.27
N GLY A 99 -0.13 1.14 9.16
CA GLY A 99 -1.56 1.05 8.84
C GLY A 99 -2.00 1.80 7.58
N TRP A 100 -1.59 3.05 7.39
CA TRP A 100 -1.97 3.83 6.21
C TRP A 100 -1.30 3.35 4.91
N ILE A 101 -0.08 2.80 4.98
CA ILE A 101 0.60 2.19 3.83
C ILE A 101 -0.06 0.86 3.48
N ALA A 102 -0.41 0.07 4.48
CA ALA A 102 -1.02 -1.25 4.34
C ALA A 102 -2.27 -1.18 3.46
N LEU A 103 -3.12 -0.15 3.60
CA LEU A 103 -4.34 -0.01 2.77
C LEU A 103 -4.04 0.00 1.27
N ARG A 104 -3.07 0.80 0.83
CA ARG A 104 -2.68 0.88 -0.58
C ARG A 104 -1.85 -0.33 -1.00
N ARG A 105 -0.89 -0.72 -0.16
CA ARG A 105 0.04 -1.83 -0.41
C ARG A 105 -0.71 -3.15 -0.58
N ASN A 106 -1.64 -3.45 0.31
CA ASN A 106 -2.42 -4.69 0.28
C ASN A 106 -3.22 -4.82 -1.02
N ARG A 107 -3.86 -3.73 -1.46
CA ARG A 107 -4.61 -3.71 -2.74
C ARG A 107 -3.71 -3.97 -3.94
N LEU A 108 -2.54 -3.32 -3.98
CA LEU A 108 -1.57 -3.52 -5.06
C LEU A 108 -1.01 -4.94 -5.06
N ALA A 109 -0.69 -5.48 -3.89
CA ALA A 109 -0.19 -6.84 -3.75
C ALA A 109 -1.24 -7.88 -4.15
N LEU A 110 -2.50 -7.67 -3.76
CA LEU A 110 -3.61 -8.55 -4.12
C LEU A 110 -3.90 -8.55 -5.63
N ALA A 111 -3.67 -7.43 -6.33
CA ALA A 111 -3.81 -7.35 -7.78
C ALA A 111 -2.83 -8.27 -8.53
N ILE A 112 -1.65 -8.53 -7.94
CA ILE A 112 -0.60 -9.39 -8.51
C ILE A 112 -0.40 -10.68 -7.71
N PHE A 113 -1.34 -11.02 -6.83
CA PHE A 113 -1.22 -12.09 -5.84
C PHE A 113 -0.72 -13.43 -6.38
N PRO A 114 -1.21 -13.94 -7.54
CA PRO A 114 -0.74 -15.22 -8.09
C PRO A 114 0.73 -15.23 -8.50
N MET A 115 1.35 -14.06 -8.68
CA MET A 115 2.74 -13.89 -9.10
C MET A 115 3.68 -13.72 -7.91
N LEU A 116 3.13 -13.52 -6.72
CA LEU A 116 3.90 -13.42 -5.48
C LEU A 116 4.36 -14.82 -5.04
N GLN A 117 5.56 -14.87 -4.45
CA GLN A 117 6.04 -16.08 -3.77
C GLN A 117 5.12 -16.44 -2.59
N ASP A 118 5.00 -17.73 -2.26
CA ASP A 118 4.10 -18.22 -1.20
C ASP A 118 4.27 -17.49 0.13
N ARG A 119 5.51 -17.21 0.52
CA ARG A 119 5.80 -16.45 1.74
C ARG A 119 5.21 -15.03 1.68
N MET A 120 5.32 -14.36 0.54
CA MET A 120 4.76 -13.01 0.37
C MET A 120 3.24 -13.06 0.30
N GLN A 121 2.64 -14.08 -0.32
CA GLN A 121 1.19 -14.30 -0.28
C GLN A 121 0.68 -14.40 1.16
N GLN A 122 1.39 -15.11 2.04
CA GLN A 122 1.03 -15.21 3.46
C GLN A 122 1.10 -13.84 4.17
N VAL A 123 2.13 -13.05 3.88
CA VAL A 123 2.28 -11.70 4.45
C VAL A 123 1.12 -10.79 4.00
N VAL A 124 0.76 -10.80 2.72
CA VAL A 124 -0.37 -10.03 2.18
C VAL A 124 -1.70 -10.43 2.82
N VAL A 125 -1.93 -11.74 3.00
CA VAL A 125 -3.14 -12.27 3.65
C VAL A 125 -3.18 -11.89 5.14
N SER A 126 -2.05 -11.94 5.83
CA SER A 126 -1.95 -11.50 7.23
C SER A 126 -2.20 -10.00 7.37
N GLU A 127 -1.63 -9.19 6.49
CA GLU A 127 -1.88 -7.74 6.47
C GLU A 127 -3.35 -7.43 6.23
N PHE A 128 -4.03 -8.15 5.33
CA PHE A 128 -5.49 -7.99 5.16
C PHE A 128 -6.26 -8.26 6.45
N SER A 129 -5.86 -9.30 7.20
CA SER A 129 -6.50 -9.61 8.48
C SER A 129 -6.30 -8.48 9.49
N GLN A 130 -5.12 -7.88 9.53
CA GLN A 130 -4.82 -6.71 10.37
C GLN A 130 -5.60 -5.45 9.94
N ILE A 131 -5.83 -5.25 8.64
CA ILE A 131 -6.67 -4.15 8.13
C ILE A 131 -8.10 -4.29 8.69
N VAL A 132 -8.65 -5.51 8.66
CA VAL A 132 -9.99 -5.77 9.22
C VAL A 132 -9.99 -5.61 10.75
N ASP A 133 -8.99 -6.14 11.44
CA ASP A 133 -8.86 -6.06 12.91
C ASP A 133 -8.69 -4.61 13.41
N ALA A 134 -8.09 -3.75 12.59
CA ALA A 134 -7.98 -2.31 12.85
C ALA A 134 -9.21 -1.50 12.41
N ASP A 135 -10.35 -2.16 12.15
CA ASP A 135 -11.64 -1.57 11.79
C ASP A 135 -11.65 -0.72 10.49
N PHE A 136 -10.68 -0.91 9.59
CA PHE A 136 -10.72 -0.34 8.22
C PHE A 136 -11.75 -1.07 7.35
N THR A 137 -13.01 -0.90 7.72
CA THR A 137 -14.16 -1.67 7.24
C THR A 137 -14.42 -1.43 5.76
N GLU A 138 -14.33 -0.17 5.30
CA GLU A 138 -14.56 0.19 3.90
C GLU A 138 -13.48 -0.42 2.99
N GLU A 139 -12.22 -0.37 3.42
CA GLU A 139 -11.10 -0.96 2.71
C GLU A 139 -11.21 -2.49 2.69
N GLY A 140 -11.53 -3.12 3.82
CA GLY A 140 -11.77 -4.55 3.92
C GLY A 140 -12.89 -5.02 2.99
N ALA A 141 -14.01 -4.30 2.96
CA ALA A 141 -15.12 -4.59 2.07
C ALA A 141 -14.71 -4.44 0.60
N THR A 142 -14.05 -3.34 0.26
CA THR A 142 -13.58 -3.08 -1.11
C THR A 142 -12.63 -4.15 -1.60
N ILE A 143 -11.71 -4.62 -0.74
CA ILE A 143 -10.77 -5.69 -1.06
C ILE A 143 -11.53 -6.99 -1.34
N LEU A 144 -12.44 -7.42 -0.46
CA LEU A 144 -13.19 -8.67 -0.63
C LEU A 144 -14.07 -8.65 -1.89
N MET A 145 -14.64 -7.49 -2.24
CA MET A 145 -15.42 -7.31 -3.46
C MET A 145 -14.56 -7.34 -4.72
N GLY A 146 -13.34 -6.78 -4.66
CA GLY A 146 -12.47 -6.62 -5.83
C GLY A 146 -11.64 -7.85 -6.20
N VAL A 147 -11.32 -8.73 -5.25
CA VAL A 147 -10.49 -9.91 -5.54
C VAL A 147 -11.27 -11.06 -6.19
N GLY A 148 -10.55 -11.92 -6.92
CA GLY A 148 -11.09 -13.15 -7.47
C GLY A 148 -11.56 -14.14 -6.40
N TRP A 149 -12.41 -15.10 -6.80
CA TRP A 149 -13.07 -16.04 -5.88
C TRP A 149 -12.07 -16.82 -5.01
N VAL A 150 -11.01 -17.37 -5.61
CA VAL A 150 -9.99 -18.17 -4.90
C VAL A 150 -9.24 -17.33 -3.87
N GLN A 151 -8.91 -16.08 -4.22
CA GLN A 151 -8.25 -15.16 -3.30
C GLN A 151 -9.21 -14.76 -2.17
N ARG A 152 -10.48 -14.50 -2.47
CA ARG A 152 -11.51 -14.18 -1.48
C ARG A 152 -11.62 -15.27 -0.41
N GLU A 153 -11.67 -16.54 -0.82
CA GLU A 153 -11.74 -17.66 0.14
C GLU A 153 -10.52 -17.69 1.08
N ARG A 154 -9.32 -17.46 0.54
CA ARG A 154 -8.09 -17.37 1.35
C ARG A 154 -8.13 -16.21 2.34
N LEU A 155 -8.59 -15.04 1.88
CA LEU A 155 -8.75 -13.86 2.75
C LEU A 155 -9.79 -14.10 3.84
N LEU A 156 -10.94 -14.68 3.51
CA LEU A 156 -11.97 -15.03 4.48
C LEU A 156 -11.47 -16.04 5.51
N ALA A 157 -10.72 -17.06 5.09
CA ALA A 157 -10.15 -18.05 6.00
C ALA A 157 -9.18 -17.41 7.01
N ALA A 158 -8.41 -16.40 6.59
CA ALA A 158 -7.47 -15.69 7.45
C ALA A 158 -8.15 -14.84 8.54
N LEU A 159 -9.42 -14.46 8.35
CA LEU A 159 -10.20 -13.75 9.36
C LEU A 159 -10.58 -14.61 10.57
N LYS A 160 -10.21 -15.91 10.61
CA LYS A 160 -10.54 -16.79 11.72
C LYS A 160 -10.17 -16.19 13.08
N ASP A 161 -8.98 -15.61 13.18
CA ASP A 161 -8.40 -15.11 14.43
C ASP A 161 -8.58 -13.59 14.63
N VAL A 162 -9.27 -12.90 13.70
CA VAL A 162 -9.62 -11.48 13.81
C VAL A 162 -10.76 -11.26 14.81
N ASP A 163 -10.80 -10.11 15.47
CA ASP A 163 -11.84 -9.78 16.45
C ASP A 163 -13.26 -9.96 15.89
N VAL A 164 -14.15 -10.50 16.73
CA VAL A 164 -15.52 -10.84 16.34
C VAL A 164 -16.34 -9.58 16.06
N SER A 165 -16.07 -8.46 16.76
CA SER A 165 -16.74 -7.18 16.52
C SER A 165 -16.38 -6.66 15.13
N SER A 166 -15.09 -6.61 14.79
CA SER A 166 -14.62 -6.14 13.48
C SER A 166 -15.19 -6.97 12.33
N LYS A 167 -15.23 -8.30 12.48
CA LYS A 167 -15.89 -9.19 11.50
C LYS A 167 -17.38 -8.92 11.35
N LYS A 168 -18.10 -8.63 12.45
CA LYS A 168 -19.53 -8.31 12.40
C LYS A 168 -19.78 -6.98 11.70
N ILE A 169 -18.94 -5.97 11.98
CA ILE A 169 -19.00 -4.67 11.31
C ILE A 169 -18.79 -4.83 9.80
N LEU A 170 -17.74 -5.57 9.40
CA LEU A 170 -17.46 -5.88 8.00
C LEU A 170 -18.60 -6.66 7.33
N SER A 171 -19.12 -7.70 7.99
CA SER A 171 -20.24 -8.49 7.47
C SER A 171 -21.49 -7.63 7.27
N LYS A 172 -21.82 -6.76 8.24
CA LYS A 172 -22.95 -5.83 8.11
C LYS A 172 -22.74 -4.84 6.96
N ARG A 173 -21.52 -4.32 6.81
CA ARG A 173 -21.19 -3.38 5.71
C ARG A 173 -21.34 -4.02 4.34
N LEU A 174 -20.90 -5.27 4.17
CA LEU A 174 -21.05 -6.04 2.93
C LEU A 174 -22.53 -6.35 2.64
N LEU A 175 -23.33 -6.66 3.67
CA LEU A 175 -24.76 -6.89 3.51
C LEU A 175 -25.50 -5.64 2.99
N THR A 176 -25.06 -4.43 3.36
CA THR A 176 -25.59 -3.18 2.80
C THR A 176 -25.43 -3.12 1.27
N ASP A 177 -24.37 -3.72 0.73
CA ASP A 177 -24.13 -3.82 -0.72
C ASP A 177 -24.78 -5.07 -1.35
N GLY A 178 -25.63 -5.78 -0.60
CA GLY A 178 -26.28 -7.02 -1.04
C GLY A 178 -25.36 -8.25 -1.03
N ILE A 179 -24.16 -8.13 -0.43
CA ILE A 179 -23.15 -9.19 -0.42
C ILE A 179 -23.24 -9.97 0.89
N ASN A 180 -23.72 -11.20 0.81
CA ASN A 180 -23.83 -12.11 1.93
C ASN A 180 -22.63 -13.07 1.99
N LEU A 181 -21.56 -12.65 2.67
CA LEU A 181 -20.39 -13.50 2.96
C LEU A 181 -20.44 -14.03 4.39
N LYS A 182 -20.23 -15.33 4.54
CA LYS A 182 -20.11 -15.99 5.84
C LYS A 182 -18.70 -15.76 6.39
N MET A 183 -18.62 -15.06 7.51
CA MET A 183 -17.37 -14.78 8.22
C MET A 183 -17.06 -15.93 9.18
N PRO A 184 -15.79 -16.34 9.31
CA PRO A 184 -15.40 -17.40 10.23
C PRO A 184 -15.63 -16.98 11.69
N GLY A 185 -16.22 -17.88 12.47
CA GLY A 185 -16.48 -17.67 13.90
C GLY A 185 -17.66 -16.73 14.22
N ILE A 186 -18.44 -16.33 13.21
CA ILE A 186 -19.73 -15.65 13.42
C ILE A 186 -20.85 -16.68 13.32
N GLU A 187 -21.69 -16.77 14.35
CA GLU A 187 -22.94 -17.51 14.27
C GLU A 187 -23.96 -16.74 13.45
N TYR A 188 -24.43 -17.35 12.37
CA TYR A 188 -25.53 -16.85 11.57
C TYR A 188 -26.77 -17.61 12.00
N ASN A 189 -27.68 -16.94 12.73
CA ASN A 189 -29.00 -17.50 12.95
C ASN A 189 -29.73 -17.56 11.60
N GLU A 190 -29.60 -18.69 10.92
CA GLU A 190 -30.45 -19.05 9.81
C GLU A 190 -31.83 -19.28 10.41
N ARG A 191 -32.65 -18.22 10.45
CA ARG A 191 -34.06 -18.39 10.78
C ARG A 191 -34.64 -19.33 9.72
N PRO A 192 -35.05 -20.55 10.11
CA PRO A 192 -35.78 -21.41 9.21
C PRO A 192 -37.15 -20.76 9.14
N TRP A 193 -37.52 -20.22 7.99
CA TRP A 193 -38.93 -20.20 7.68
C TRP A 193 -39.41 -21.66 7.58
#